data_AF-A0A7D9H1Y0-F1
#
_entry.id   AF-A0A7D9H1Y0-F1
#
_cell.length_a   1.000
_cell.length_b   1.000
_cell.length_c   1.000
_cell.angle_alpha   90.00
_cell.angle_beta   90.00
_cell.angle_gamma   90.00
#
_symmetry.space_group_name_H-M   'P 1'
#
loop_
_entity.id
_entity.type
_entity.pdbx_description
1 polymer ?
#
loop_
_entity_poly.entity_id
_entity_poly.type
_entity_poly.pdbx_seq_one_letter_code
_entity_poly.pdbx_strand_id
1 'polypeptide(L)'
;MSDKTLLWGPYRPNVYVGMRPRVPKGVMMGLSWFGANDYRQIREVRHQCVIEDDMGKFGWTEYDPRLGGKGVIEDKNLDLTMNIKLVKGGGGENWALQIHGVPKDPMAINTLMLYTGVEGKNDVMMLKTAKKSAEFVEDHDLELVGNCESLGGVFLMDVKESGKSINKHLVLPKLKDQRRDPSRTHHVSLVVPYENMWKAKDIFQVLLEENTRSLENITQLREIHPAEISQLVNPGMEGGNMHLVEKTFVGSFEISVIFNMMDTKDPIRVEDIDRRSEAVSKAIREKFAAKMQLSKPFNKGEYAEFGEEFLSQLMGGIGYFYGNQMVDRKANLDEPGGSFKGKARGSIQFVQLRS
;
A
#
# COMPACT_ATOMS: atom_id res chain seq x y z
N MET A 1 -4.91 8.17 28.15
CA MET A 1 -4.28 7.30 27.13
C MET A 1 -4.88 7.65 25.79
N SER A 2 -4.05 7.80 24.75
CA SER A 2 -4.52 8.02 23.37
C SER A 2 -5.37 6.82 22.92
N ASP A 3 -6.43 7.09 22.17
CA ASP A 3 -7.31 6.07 21.62
C ASP A 3 -6.59 5.30 20.49
N LYS A 4 -6.12 4.10 20.83
CA LYS A 4 -5.34 3.23 19.92
C LYS A 4 -6.14 2.71 18.72
N THR A 5 -7.47 2.78 18.75
CA THR A 5 -8.31 2.29 17.63
C THR A 5 -8.11 3.10 16.34
N LEU A 6 -7.62 4.34 16.46
CA LEU A 6 -7.22 5.20 15.33
C LEU A 6 -5.72 5.19 15.05
N LEU A 7 -4.92 4.35 15.73
CA LEU A 7 -3.48 4.33 15.55
C LEU A 7 -3.14 4.05 14.08
N TRP A 8 -3.67 2.96 13.54
CA TRP A 8 -3.42 2.51 12.18
C TRP A 8 -4.53 2.87 11.22
N GLY A 9 -4.19 3.10 9.96
CA GLY A 9 -5.17 3.23 8.88
C GLY A 9 -4.52 3.54 7.55
N PRO A 10 -5.31 3.60 6.47
CA PRO A 10 -4.91 4.09 5.17
C PRO A 10 -4.66 5.60 5.14
N TYR A 11 -3.87 6.11 6.10
CA TYR A 11 -3.63 7.54 6.30
C TYR A 11 -2.65 8.16 5.29
N ARG A 12 -2.62 7.60 4.07
CA ARG A 12 -1.85 8.04 2.90
C ARG A 12 -2.81 8.21 1.71
N PRO A 13 -3.75 9.17 1.77
CA PRO A 13 -4.84 9.27 0.79
C PRO A 13 -4.36 9.62 -0.63
N ASN A 14 -3.09 9.99 -0.79
CA ASN A 14 -2.48 10.28 -2.09
C ASN A 14 -2.02 9.03 -2.87
N VAL A 15 -2.12 7.82 -2.28
CA VAL A 15 -1.84 6.54 -2.95
C VAL A 15 -3.06 5.63 -2.89
N TYR A 16 -3.23 4.75 -3.88
CA TYR A 16 -4.40 3.87 -3.94
C TYR A 16 -4.46 2.88 -2.77
N VAL A 17 -3.30 2.32 -2.42
CA VAL A 17 -3.15 1.38 -1.31
C VAL A 17 -1.90 1.73 -0.53
N GLY A 18 -2.09 2.17 0.71
CA GLY A 18 -1.00 2.42 1.63
C GLY A 18 -1.48 2.52 3.06
N MET A 19 -0.70 1.98 3.99
CA MET A 19 -0.98 1.99 5.43
C MET A 19 0.11 2.79 6.14
N ARG A 20 -0.28 3.54 7.16
CA ARG A 20 0.66 4.14 8.11
C ARG A 20 0.00 4.35 9.48
N PRO A 21 0.78 4.42 10.56
CA PRO A 21 0.28 4.80 11.86
C PRO A 21 0.24 6.33 12.02
N ARG A 22 -0.58 6.83 12.94
CA ARG A 22 -0.67 8.25 13.33
C ARG A 22 0.43 8.65 14.33
N VAL A 23 1.66 8.25 14.03
CA VAL A 23 2.85 8.63 14.80
C VAL A 23 3.90 9.21 13.86
N PRO A 24 4.70 10.18 14.34
CA PRO A 24 5.83 10.68 13.56
C PRO A 24 6.88 9.57 13.48
N LYS A 25 7.51 9.44 12.30
CA LYS A 25 8.60 8.48 12.06
C LYS A 25 8.20 7.05 12.47
N GLY A 26 7.23 6.49 11.74
CA GLY A 26 6.68 5.17 12.02
C GLY A 26 7.04 4.16 10.92
N VAL A 27 6.18 3.16 10.78
CA VAL A 27 6.19 2.24 9.64
C VAL A 27 5.34 2.82 8.50
N MET A 28 5.83 2.75 7.26
CA MET A 28 5.05 3.03 6.07
C MET A 28 4.93 1.77 5.23
N MET A 29 3.75 1.50 4.70
CA MET A 29 3.55 0.49 3.68
C MET A 29 2.80 1.09 2.49
N GLY A 30 3.09 0.60 1.28
CA GLY A 30 2.22 0.80 0.13
C GLY A 30 2.40 -0.28 -0.93
N LEU A 31 1.51 -0.23 -1.92
CA LEU A 31 1.49 -1.14 -3.04
C LEU A 31 1.60 -0.36 -4.36
N SER A 32 2.37 -0.91 -5.27
CA SER A 32 2.30 -0.64 -6.70
C SER A 32 1.88 -1.89 -7.46
N TRP A 33 1.29 -1.71 -8.62
CA TRP A 33 1.01 -2.81 -9.54
C TRP A 33 1.13 -2.34 -11.00
N PHE A 34 1.35 -3.31 -11.89
CA PHE A 34 1.41 -3.11 -13.33
C PHE A 34 1.17 -4.43 -14.07
N GLY A 35 0.80 -4.33 -15.34
CA GLY A 35 0.71 -5.49 -16.24
C GLY A 35 2.07 -5.83 -16.85
N ALA A 36 2.34 -7.12 -17.05
CA ALA A 36 3.59 -7.61 -17.61
C ALA A 36 3.38 -8.43 -18.90
N ASN A 37 2.25 -8.19 -19.60
CA ASN A 37 1.96 -8.80 -20.91
C ASN A 37 2.80 -8.16 -22.02
N ASP A 38 3.09 -6.86 -21.91
CA ASP A 38 3.90 -6.12 -22.88
C ASP A 38 4.75 -5.02 -22.23
N TYR A 39 5.75 -4.53 -22.97
CA TYR A 39 6.72 -3.54 -22.47
C TYR A 39 6.14 -2.16 -22.12
N ARG A 40 4.97 -1.79 -22.67
CA ARG A 40 4.30 -0.54 -22.32
C ARG A 40 3.68 -0.63 -20.94
N GLN A 41 2.99 -1.74 -20.66
CA GLN A 41 2.33 -1.95 -19.35
C GLN A 41 3.32 -1.89 -18.17
N ILE A 42 4.56 -2.36 -18.35
CA ILE A 42 5.62 -2.29 -17.34
C ILE A 42 5.96 -0.84 -16.93
N ARG A 43 5.77 0.12 -17.84
CA ARG A 43 6.02 1.55 -17.56
C ARG A 43 4.83 2.24 -16.89
N GLU A 44 3.65 1.65 -17.02
CA GLU A 44 2.39 2.18 -16.50
C GLU A 44 2.14 1.69 -15.06
N VAL A 45 3.11 1.95 -14.17
CA VAL A 45 3.06 1.52 -12.77
C VAL A 45 2.07 2.38 -11.99
N ARG A 46 1.03 1.75 -11.43
CA ARG A 46 0.08 2.39 -10.52
C ARG A 46 0.67 2.54 -9.13
N HIS A 47 0.40 3.67 -8.48
CA HIS A 47 0.83 3.93 -7.10
C HIS A 47 0.08 5.11 -6.48
N GLN A 48 0.35 6.31 -7.00
CA GLN A 48 -0.32 7.54 -6.61
C GLN A 48 -1.66 7.64 -7.32
N CYS A 49 -2.65 8.23 -6.65
CA CYS A 49 -3.94 8.53 -7.26
C CYS A 49 -3.78 9.70 -8.23
N VAL A 50 -3.66 9.41 -9.52
CA VAL A 50 -3.48 10.41 -10.58
C VAL A 50 -4.55 10.22 -11.65
N ILE A 51 -4.99 11.32 -12.29
CA ILE A 51 -6.11 11.29 -13.24
C ILE A 51 -5.75 10.49 -14.50
N GLU A 52 -4.47 10.51 -14.86
CA GLU A 52 -3.89 9.85 -16.03
C GLU A 52 -4.02 8.33 -15.99
N ASP A 53 -4.24 7.74 -14.81
CA ASP A 53 -4.46 6.30 -14.67
C ASP A 53 -5.84 5.84 -15.19
N ASP A 54 -6.79 6.78 -15.40
CA ASP A 54 -8.16 6.52 -15.90
C ASP A 54 -8.88 5.37 -15.17
N MET A 55 -8.76 5.33 -13.84
CA MET A 55 -9.43 4.33 -13.00
C MET A 55 -10.95 4.36 -13.21
N GLY A 56 -11.59 3.19 -13.23
CA GLY A 56 -13.05 3.06 -13.33
C GLY A 56 -13.74 3.42 -12.03
N LYS A 57 -13.23 2.86 -10.94
CA LYS A 57 -13.65 3.12 -9.57
C LYS A 57 -12.46 2.87 -8.66
N PHE A 58 -12.26 3.69 -7.64
CA PHE A 58 -11.36 3.33 -6.55
C PHE A 58 -11.84 3.96 -5.24
N GLY A 59 -11.66 3.24 -4.14
CA GLY A 59 -11.97 3.76 -2.81
C GLY A 59 -12.71 2.74 -1.94
N TRP A 60 -13.24 3.26 -0.84
CA TRP A 60 -13.92 2.46 0.17
C TRP A 60 -15.43 2.43 -0.07
N THR A 61 -15.99 1.22 -0.18
CA THR A 61 -17.44 1.00 -0.25
C THR A 61 -18.06 0.93 1.15
N GLU A 62 -17.29 0.41 2.11
CA GLU A 62 -17.62 0.39 3.53
C GLU A 62 -16.35 0.72 4.31
N TYR A 63 -16.32 1.74 5.15
CA TYR A 63 -15.11 2.02 5.94
C TYR A 63 -15.41 2.78 7.23
N ASP A 64 -14.77 2.36 8.32
CA ASP A 64 -14.67 3.11 9.57
C ASP A 64 -13.21 3.12 10.01
N PRO A 65 -12.60 4.30 10.26
CA PRO A 65 -11.19 4.41 10.60
C PRO A 65 -10.82 3.74 11.92
N ARG A 66 -11.77 3.27 12.72
CA ARG A 66 -11.53 2.51 13.97
C ARG A 66 -11.62 1.01 13.79
N LEU A 67 -12.34 0.54 12.77
CA LEU A 67 -12.67 -0.88 12.59
C LEU A 67 -11.96 -1.49 11.39
N GLY A 68 -11.83 -0.74 10.29
CA GLY A 68 -11.43 -1.25 8.98
C GLY A 68 -12.55 -1.06 7.95
N GLY A 69 -12.59 -1.90 6.93
CA GLY A 69 -13.57 -1.76 5.86
C GLY A 69 -13.33 -2.64 4.64
N LYS A 70 -14.10 -2.39 3.59
CA LYS A 70 -13.98 -2.97 2.25
C LYS A 70 -13.82 -1.88 1.21
N GLY A 71 -12.96 -2.14 0.24
CA GLY A 71 -12.72 -1.23 -0.88
C GLY A 71 -12.62 -1.98 -2.19
N VAL A 72 -12.68 -1.22 -3.28
CA VAL A 72 -12.54 -1.72 -4.64
C VAL A 72 -11.61 -0.79 -5.41
N ILE A 73 -10.84 -1.36 -6.34
CA ILE A 73 -10.07 -0.63 -7.36
C ILE A 73 -10.36 -1.31 -8.70
N GLU A 74 -10.83 -0.55 -9.68
CA GLU A 74 -11.08 -1.00 -11.04
C GLU A 74 -10.09 -0.27 -11.97
N ASP A 75 -9.03 -0.97 -12.36
CA ASP A 75 -8.04 -0.47 -13.31
C ASP A 75 -8.50 -0.83 -14.73
N LYS A 76 -9.01 0.17 -15.46
CA LYS A 76 -9.53 -0.03 -16.82
C LYS A 76 -8.45 -0.46 -17.79
N ASN A 77 -7.24 0.08 -17.65
CA ASN A 77 -6.15 -0.18 -18.58
C ASN A 77 -5.62 -1.61 -18.47
N LEU A 78 -5.72 -2.20 -17.28
CA LEU A 78 -5.35 -3.60 -17.03
C LEU A 78 -6.56 -4.56 -17.07
N ASP A 79 -7.78 -4.06 -17.27
CA ASP A 79 -9.03 -4.82 -17.09
C ASP A 79 -9.02 -5.61 -15.76
N LEU A 80 -8.53 -4.99 -14.68
CA LEU A 80 -8.28 -5.62 -13.38
C LEU A 80 -9.16 -5.02 -12.29
N THR A 81 -9.91 -5.85 -11.59
CA THR A 81 -10.63 -5.46 -10.37
C THR A 81 -9.93 -6.02 -9.13
N MET A 82 -9.54 -5.15 -8.20
CA MET A 82 -9.00 -5.54 -6.90
C MET A 82 -10.01 -5.24 -5.79
N ASN A 83 -10.38 -6.29 -5.06
CA ASN A 83 -11.18 -6.19 -3.85
C ASN A 83 -10.27 -6.14 -2.63
N ILE A 84 -10.51 -5.18 -1.75
CA ILE A 84 -9.67 -4.91 -0.58
C ILE A 84 -10.48 -5.16 0.68
N LYS A 85 -9.91 -5.88 1.65
CA LYS A 85 -10.45 -5.99 3.01
C LYS A 85 -9.41 -5.50 3.99
N LEU A 86 -9.79 -4.58 4.87
CA LEU A 86 -8.99 -4.13 5.99
C LEU A 86 -9.68 -4.50 7.30
N VAL A 87 -8.98 -5.21 8.17
CA VAL A 87 -9.44 -5.56 9.52
C VAL A 87 -8.42 -5.14 10.56
N LYS A 88 -8.88 -4.85 11.77
CA LYS A 88 -8.03 -4.47 12.90
C LYS A 88 -8.23 -5.41 14.09
N GLY A 89 -7.22 -5.48 14.95
CA GLY A 89 -7.17 -6.34 16.13
C GLY A 89 -6.34 -5.72 17.24
N GLY A 90 -6.29 -6.37 18.40
CA GLY A 90 -5.46 -5.93 19.53
C GLY A 90 -5.77 -4.50 20.00
N GLY A 91 -7.04 -4.08 19.97
CA GLY A 91 -7.44 -2.71 20.33
C GLY A 91 -7.02 -1.62 19.33
N GLY A 92 -6.62 -1.99 18.12
CA GLY A 92 -6.22 -1.08 17.03
C GLY A 92 -4.73 -1.09 16.68
N GLU A 93 -3.93 -1.91 17.38
CA GLU A 93 -2.48 -2.01 17.19
C GLU A 93 -2.09 -3.00 16.08
N ASN A 94 -2.96 -3.98 15.81
CA ASN A 94 -2.77 -4.96 14.75
C ASN A 94 -3.72 -4.69 13.59
N TRP A 95 -3.31 -5.05 12.39
CA TRP A 95 -4.15 -4.95 11.19
C TRP A 95 -3.79 -6.00 10.15
N ALA A 96 -4.75 -6.35 9.30
CA ALA A 96 -4.51 -7.14 8.10
C ALA A 96 -5.21 -6.50 6.90
N LEU A 97 -4.52 -6.48 5.77
CA LEU A 97 -4.99 -6.00 4.48
C LEU A 97 -4.94 -7.15 3.48
N GLN A 98 -6.10 -7.65 3.05
CA GLN A 98 -6.21 -8.64 1.97
C GLN A 98 -6.56 -7.95 0.66
N ILE A 99 -5.92 -8.38 -0.41
CA ILE A 99 -6.10 -7.85 -1.76
C ILE A 99 -6.36 -9.03 -2.69
N HIS A 100 -7.56 -9.10 -3.25
CA HIS A 100 -7.98 -10.13 -4.20
C HIS A 100 -8.18 -9.48 -5.58
N GLY A 101 -7.26 -9.75 -6.49
CA GLY A 101 -7.29 -9.27 -7.88
C GLY A 101 -7.95 -10.29 -8.81
N VAL A 102 -8.85 -9.80 -9.65
CA VAL A 102 -9.57 -10.57 -10.66
C VAL A 102 -9.44 -9.83 -12.00
N PRO A 103 -8.51 -10.25 -12.87
CA PRO A 103 -8.44 -9.73 -14.23
C PRO A 103 -9.57 -10.31 -15.08
N LYS A 104 -10.02 -9.55 -16.07
CA LYS A 104 -10.99 -10.02 -17.07
C LYS A 104 -10.44 -11.13 -17.95
N ASP A 105 -9.17 -11.00 -18.37
CA ASP A 105 -8.44 -12.05 -19.07
C ASP A 105 -7.78 -12.98 -18.02
N PRO A 106 -8.16 -14.28 -17.96
CA PRO A 106 -7.55 -15.22 -17.02
C PRO A 106 -6.07 -15.49 -17.30
N MET A 107 -5.54 -15.09 -18.46
CA MET A 107 -4.12 -15.19 -18.82
C MET A 107 -3.35 -13.88 -18.60
N ALA A 108 -4.00 -12.82 -18.11
CA ALA A 108 -3.33 -11.56 -17.79
C ALA A 108 -2.23 -11.78 -16.75
N ILE A 109 -1.07 -11.18 -16.99
CA ILE A 109 0.10 -11.24 -16.14
C ILE A 109 0.17 -9.92 -15.37
N ASN A 110 -0.02 -9.99 -14.05
CA ASN A 110 0.01 -8.82 -13.19
C ASN A 110 1.14 -8.96 -12.16
N THR A 111 1.91 -7.90 -11.99
CA THR A 111 2.97 -7.85 -10.97
C THR A 111 2.58 -6.87 -9.88
N LEU A 112 2.68 -7.33 -8.63
CA LEU A 112 2.51 -6.55 -7.43
C LEU A 112 3.89 -6.23 -6.85
N MET A 113 4.14 -4.95 -6.54
CA MET A 113 5.30 -4.49 -5.81
C MET A 113 4.84 -3.86 -4.50
N LEU A 114 4.94 -4.63 -3.42
CA LEU A 114 4.72 -4.12 -2.07
C LEU A 114 6.02 -3.51 -1.56
N TYR A 115 5.94 -2.34 -0.96
CA TYR A 115 7.05 -1.78 -0.19
C TYR A 115 6.62 -1.50 1.24
N THR A 116 7.56 -1.70 2.16
CA THR A 116 7.38 -1.33 3.56
C THR A 116 8.70 -0.85 4.14
N GLY A 117 8.66 0.01 5.15
CA GLY A 117 9.86 0.47 5.81
C GLY A 117 9.63 1.24 7.09
N VAL A 118 10.71 1.45 7.84
CA VAL A 118 10.75 2.23 9.09
C VAL A 118 11.47 3.57 8.89
N GLU A 119 10.90 4.62 9.47
CA GLU A 119 11.39 6.00 9.34
C GLU A 119 12.23 6.49 10.53
N GLY A 120 12.17 5.80 11.68
CA GLY A 120 12.93 6.18 12.86
C GLY A 120 14.43 5.93 12.68
N LYS A 121 15.25 6.81 13.28
CA LYS A 121 16.72 6.75 13.13
C LYS A 121 17.33 5.46 13.68
N ASN A 122 16.73 4.91 14.75
CA ASN A 122 17.17 3.69 15.41
C ASN A 122 16.23 2.52 15.13
N ASP A 123 15.19 2.74 14.33
CA ASP A 123 14.25 1.68 13.98
C ASP A 123 14.92 0.72 13.01
N VAL A 124 14.61 -0.56 13.15
CA VAL A 124 15.17 -1.61 12.30
C VAL A 124 14.05 -2.48 11.74
N MET A 125 14.26 -2.99 10.53
CA MET A 125 13.41 -3.99 9.92
C MET A 125 14.32 -5.00 9.22
N MET A 126 13.98 -6.28 9.33
CA MET A 126 14.80 -7.37 8.84
C MET A 126 13.91 -8.47 8.29
N LEU A 127 14.42 -9.15 7.27
CA LEU A 127 13.80 -10.37 6.77
C LEU A 127 14.05 -11.52 7.74
N LYS A 128 12.98 -12.21 8.16
CA LYS A 128 13.05 -13.42 8.98
C LYS A 128 12.96 -14.69 8.13
N THR A 129 12.23 -14.65 7.02
CA THR A 129 12.14 -15.77 6.07
C THR A 129 13.49 -16.07 5.43
N ALA A 130 13.82 -17.35 5.27
CA ALA A 130 15.02 -17.78 4.58
C ALA A 130 14.97 -17.42 3.09
N LYS A 131 16.15 -17.15 2.54
CA LYS A 131 16.33 -16.84 1.11
C LYS A 131 16.93 -18.02 0.39
N LYS A 132 16.39 -18.33 -0.80
CA LYS A 132 16.98 -19.32 -1.72
C LYS A 132 18.17 -18.75 -2.49
N SER A 133 18.15 -17.44 -2.77
CA SER A 133 19.25 -16.69 -3.39
C SER A 133 19.22 -15.23 -2.89
N ALA A 134 20.13 -14.37 -3.37
CA ALA A 134 20.12 -12.96 -3.00
C ALA A 134 18.78 -12.25 -3.33
N GLU A 135 18.06 -12.73 -4.35
CA GLU A 135 16.80 -12.19 -4.88
C GLU A 135 15.57 -12.92 -4.32
N PHE A 136 15.64 -14.26 -4.22
CA PHE A 136 14.46 -15.08 -3.98
C PHE A 136 14.29 -15.46 -2.51
N VAL A 137 13.06 -15.32 -2.02
CA VAL A 137 12.63 -16.03 -0.81
C VAL A 137 12.44 -17.53 -1.10
N GLU A 138 12.67 -18.39 -0.10
CA GLU A 138 12.54 -19.85 -0.26
C GLU A 138 11.13 -20.27 -0.69
N ASP A 139 10.13 -19.67 -0.04
CA ASP A 139 8.71 -19.81 -0.34
C ASP A 139 8.14 -18.50 -0.87
N HIS A 140 6.91 -18.52 -1.34
CA HIS A 140 6.20 -17.30 -1.71
C HIS A 140 5.85 -16.43 -0.49
N ASP A 141 5.78 -17.01 0.70
CA ASP A 141 5.42 -16.29 1.92
C ASP A 141 6.64 -15.64 2.57
N LEU A 142 6.51 -14.37 2.95
CA LEU A 142 7.57 -13.59 3.58
C LEU A 142 7.14 -13.07 4.96
N GLU A 143 8.05 -13.13 5.93
CA GLU A 143 7.92 -12.58 7.28
C GLU A 143 9.06 -11.59 7.53
N LEU A 144 8.69 -10.38 7.95
CA LEU A 144 9.61 -9.34 8.41
C LEU A 144 9.44 -9.19 9.91
N VAL A 145 10.56 -8.98 10.61
CA VAL A 145 10.58 -8.54 12.00
C VAL A 145 11.14 -7.13 12.05
N GLY A 146 10.50 -6.25 12.81
CA GLY A 146 11.01 -4.91 13.01
C GLY A 146 10.85 -4.44 14.44
N ASN A 147 11.63 -3.43 14.80
CA ASN A 147 11.49 -2.69 16.05
C ASN A 147 11.29 -1.22 15.70
N CYS A 148 10.19 -0.65 16.18
CA CYS A 148 9.85 0.75 15.94
C CYS A 148 9.51 1.42 17.27
N GLU A 149 10.35 2.35 17.72
CA GLU A 149 10.21 3.02 19.01
C GLU A 149 8.86 3.74 19.11
N SER A 150 8.42 4.38 18.02
CA SER A 150 7.17 5.14 17.98
C SER A 150 5.91 4.26 18.03
N LEU A 151 6.04 2.96 17.72
CA LEU A 151 4.98 1.95 17.86
C LEU A 151 5.05 1.18 19.18
N GLY A 152 6.07 1.43 20.00
CA GLY A 152 6.19 0.81 21.31
C GLY A 152 6.91 -0.53 21.32
N GLY A 153 7.65 -0.89 20.26
CA GLY A 153 8.56 -2.04 20.29
C GLY A 153 8.55 -2.91 19.04
N VAL A 154 8.70 -4.22 19.27
CA VAL A 154 8.88 -5.22 18.22
C VAL A 154 7.55 -5.61 17.58
N PHE A 155 7.54 -5.72 16.26
CA PHE A 155 6.40 -6.14 15.47
C PHE A 155 6.81 -7.18 14.42
N LEU A 156 5.81 -7.88 13.91
CA LEU A 156 5.92 -8.76 12.76
C LEU A 156 5.08 -8.19 11.61
N MET A 157 5.64 -8.21 10.41
CA MET A 157 4.92 -7.90 9.19
C MET A 157 5.05 -9.04 8.19
N ASP A 158 3.94 -9.70 7.93
CA ASP A 158 3.84 -10.82 6.99
C ASP A 158 3.29 -10.37 5.64
N VAL A 159 3.81 -10.96 4.56
CA VAL A 159 3.26 -10.88 3.21
C VAL A 159 3.00 -12.31 2.75
N LYS A 160 1.73 -12.71 2.75
CA LYS A 160 1.30 -14.09 2.50
C LYS A 160 0.49 -14.19 1.22
N GLU A 161 0.65 -15.31 0.52
CA GLU A 161 -0.24 -15.74 -0.54
C GLU A 161 -1.43 -16.49 0.04
N SER A 162 -2.46 -15.73 0.43
CA SER A 162 -3.68 -16.26 1.06
C SER A 162 -4.57 -17.03 0.08
N GLY A 163 -4.47 -16.77 -1.22
CA GLY A 163 -5.20 -17.47 -2.28
C GLY A 163 -4.52 -18.73 -2.81
N LYS A 164 -4.05 -19.65 -1.96
CA LYS A 164 -3.22 -20.82 -2.39
C LYS A 164 -3.82 -21.67 -3.53
N SER A 165 -5.13 -21.70 -3.69
CA SER A 165 -5.81 -22.44 -4.76
C SER A 165 -5.96 -21.65 -6.08
N ILE A 166 -5.85 -20.33 -6.03
CA ILE A 166 -6.04 -19.43 -7.19
C ILE A 166 -4.74 -18.82 -7.69
N ASN A 167 -3.77 -18.59 -6.79
CA ASN A 167 -2.49 -17.99 -7.13
C ASN A 167 -1.71 -18.91 -8.08
N LYS A 168 -1.40 -18.38 -9.26
CA LYS A 168 -0.55 -19.04 -10.25
C LYS A 168 0.54 -18.08 -10.66
N HIS A 169 1.77 -18.59 -10.73
CA HIS A 169 2.91 -17.81 -11.19
C HIS A 169 3.27 -18.14 -12.64
N LEU A 170 3.87 -17.17 -13.31
CA LEU A 170 4.34 -17.35 -14.67
C LEU A 170 5.62 -18.21 -14.67
N VAL A 171 5.58 -19.36 -15.33
CA VAL A 171 6.77 -20.18 -15.56
C VAL A 171 7.23 -19.97 -17.00
N LEU A 172 8.39 -19.35 -17.17
CA LEU A 172 8.98 -19.15 -18.50
C LEU A 172 9.83 -20.37 -18.88
N PRO A 173 9.72 -20.88 -20.12
CA PRO A 173 10.49 -22.07 -20.55
C PRO A 173 12.00 -21.80 -20.63
N LYS A 174 12.39 -20.54 -20.82
CA LYS A 174 13.78 -20.10 -20.88
C LYS A 174 13.89 -18.69 -20.31
N LEU A 175 14.85 -18.49 -19.42
CA LEU A 175 15.23 -17.19 -18.87
C LEU A 175 16.56 -16.75 -19.47
N LYS A 176 16.69 -15.46 -19.82
CA LYS A 176 17.97 -14.88 -20.21
C LYS A 176 18.86 -14.66 -18.97
N ASP A 177 18.27 -14.23 -17.86
CA ASP A 177 18.92 -14.16 -16.54
C ASP A 177 18.11 -14.96 -15.51
N GLN A 178 18.75 -15.96 -14.89
CA GLN A 178 18.12 -16.82 -13.88
C GLN A 178 17.73 -16.07 -12.61
N ARG A 179 18.31 -14.89 -12.34
CA ARG A 179 17.96 -14.03 -11.19
C ARG A 179 16.64 -13.29 -11.39
N ARG A 180 16.06 -13.34 -12.60
CA ARG A 180 14.84 -12.64 -12.99
C ARG A 180 13.69 -13.61 -13.27
N ASP A 181 13.56 -14.64 -12.43
CA ASP A 181 12.55 -15.68 -12.59
C ASP A 181 11.18 -15.22 -12.05
N PRO A 182 10.20 -14.87 -12.92
CA PRO A 182 8.88 -14.38 -12.48
C PRO A 182 8.03 -15.46 -11.81
N SER A 183 8.50 -16.71 -11.77
CA SER A 183 7.85 -17.79 -11.02
C SER A 183 8.11 -17.70 -9.51
N ARG A 184 8.98 -16.78 -9.08
CA ARG A 184 9.43 -16.62 -7.68
C ARG A 184 8.93 -15.32 -7.09
N THR A 185 8.92 -15.25 -5.76
CA THR A 185 8.77 -13.99 -5.04
C THR A 185 10.14 -13.35 -4.88
N HIS A 186 10.28 -12.11 -5.34
CA HIS A 186 11.50 -11.33 -5.26
C HIS A 186 11.49 -10.44 -4.02
N HIS A 187 12.63 -10.32 -3.34
CA HIS A 187 12.78 -9.44 -2.19
C HIS A 187 14.10 -8.68 -2.21
N VAL A 188 14.00 -7.35 -2.13
CA VAL A 188 15.14 -6.44 -2.06
C VAL A 188 15.04 -5.62 -0.77
N SER A 189 16.16 -5.48 -0.07
CA SER A 189 16.27 -4.62 1.13
C SER A 189 17.25 -3.49 0.84
N LEU A 190 16.85 -2.26 1.14
CA LEU A 190 17.57 -1.03 0.80
C LEU A 190 17.67 -0.11 2.01
N VAL A 191 18.81 0.58 2.13
CA VAL A 191 18.96 1.71 3.05
C VAL A 191 18.47 2.96 2.33
N VAL A 192 17.31 3.47 2.75
CA VAL A 192 16.66 4.64 2.17
C VAL A 192 16.52 5.72 3.25
N PRO A 193 17.03 6.95 3.01
CA PRO A 193 16.78 8.07 3.92
C PRO A 193 15.27 8.22 4.16
N TYR A 194 14.84 8.39 5.41
CA TYR A 194 13.41 8.40 5.76
C TYR A 194 12.60 9.45 4.96
N GLU A 195 13.21 10.59 4.60
CA GLU A 195 12.57 11.64 3.79
C GLU A 195 12.29 11.23 2.34
N ASN A 196 12.89 10.13 1.88
CA ASN A 196 12.72 9.57 0.54
C ASN A 196 11.86 8.30 0.54
N MET A 197 11.35 7.84 1.68
CA MET A 197 10.59 6.58 1.74
C MET A 197 9.30 6.61 0.90
N TRP A 198 8.74 7.80 0.69
CA TRP A 198 7.58 8.01 -0.20
C TRP A 198 7.89 7.83 -1.70
N LYS A 199 9.16 7.84 -2.10
CA LYS A 199 9.63 7.67 -3.49
C LYS A 199 9.79 6.20 -3.89
N ALA A 200 9.13 5.27 -3.20
CA ALA A 200 9.28 3.84 -3.44
C ALA A 200 8.99 3.43 -4.89
N LYS A 201 8.01 4.07 -5.56
CA LYS A 201 7.76 3.86 -7.00
C LYS A 201 8.96 4.26 -7.86
N ASP A 202 9.55 5.42 -7.62
CA ASP A 202 10.70 5.90 -8.39
C ASP A 202 11.93 5.00 -8.16
N ILE A 203 12.17 4.60 -6.91
CA ILE A 203 13.24 3.65 -6.56
C ILE A 203 13.03 2.33 -7.31
N PHE A 204 11.81 1.80 -7.31
CA PHE A 204 11.47 0.59 -8.05
C PHE A 204 11.73 0.74 -9.56
N GLN A 205 11.29 1.85 -10.16
CA GLN A 205 11.50 2.11 -11.58
C GLN A 205 12.99 2.19 -11.94
N VAL A 206 13.80 2.86 -11.11
CA VAL A 206 15.25 2.91 -11.29
C VAL A 206 15.86 1.49 -11.25
N LEU A 207 15.45 0.66 -10.29
CA LEU A 207 15.91 -0.74 -10.22
C LEU A 207 15.53 -1.56 -11.45
N LEU A 208 14.32 -1.35 -12.00
CA LEU A 208 13.92 -2.01 -13.25
C LEU A 208 14.73 -1.51 -14.46
N GLU A 209 15.05 -0.22 -14.52
CA GLU A 209 15.86 0.34 -15.59
C GLU A 209 17.26 -0.29 -15.64
N GLU A 210 17.86 -0.60 -14.47
CA GLU A 210 19.13 -1.33 -14.38
C GLU A 210 19.12 -2.66 -15.15
N ASN A 211 17.99 -3.38 -15.15
CA ASN A 211 17.86 -4.67 -15.84
C ASN A 211 18.05 -4.57 -17.35
N THR A 212 17.88 -3.38 -17.91
CA THR A 212 18.02 -3.10 -19.35
C THR A 212 19.36 -2.49 -19.72
N ARG A 213 20.19 -2.06 -18.75
CA ARG A 213 21.46 -1.38 -19.02
C ARG A 213 22.50 -2.24 -19.74
N SER A 214 22.47 -3.55 -19.52
CA SER A 214 23.39 -4.48 -20.18
C SER A 214 22.98 -4.83 -21.61
N LEU A 215 21.85 -4.30 -22.11
CA LEU A 215 21.40 -4.52 -23.47
C LEU A 215 22.14 -3.57 -24.42
N GLU A 216 22.83 -4.13 -25.40
CA GLU A 216 23.60 -3.35 -26.38
C GLU A 216 22.70 -2.57 -27.33
N ASN A 217 21.48 -3.07 -27.59
CA ASN A 217 20.48 -2.41 -28.41
C ASN A 217 19.05 -2.78 -27.97
N ILE A 218 18.09 -1.93 -28.34
CA ILE A 218 16.68 -2.10 -27.99
C ILE A 218 16.03 -3.34 -28.66
N THR A 219 16.60 -3.83 -29.75
CA THR A 219 16.07 -5.03 -30.44
C THR A 219 16.25 -6.31 -29.62
N GLN A 220 17.25 -6.37 -28.72
CA GLN A 220 17.42 -7.49 -27.78
C GLN A 220 16.26 -7.62 -26.78
N LEU A 221 15.47 -6.57 -26.54
CA LEU A 221 14.25 -6.68 -25.72
C LEU A 221 13.22 -7.61 -26.34
N ARG A 222 13.19 -7.75 -27.67
CA ARG A 222 12.21 -8.64 -28.34
C ARG A 222 12.44 -10.12 -28.03
N GLU A 223 13.63 -10.47 -27.55
CA GLU A 223 14.01 -11.84 -27.18
C GLU A 223 13.76 -12.16 -25.71
N ILE A 224 13.45 -11.15 -24.89
CA ILE A 224 13.22 -11.28 -23.46
C ILE A 224 11.73 -11.15 -23.21
N HIS A 225 11.18 -12.03 -22.39
CA HIS A 225 9.77 -11.92 -22.01
C HIS A 225 9.58 -10.64 -21.15
N PRO A 226 8.53 -9.82 -21.36
CA PRO A 226 8.33 -8.59 -20.59
C PRO A 226 8.34 -8.84 -19.07
N ALA A 227 7.65 -9.88 -18.60
CA ALA A 227 7.70 -10.27 -17.19
C ALA A 227 9.10 -10.67 -16.66
N GLU A 228 10.04 -11.13 -17.48
CA GLU A 228 11.42 -11.35 -17.03
C GLU A 228 12.14 -10.02 -16.78
N ILE A 229 11.98 -9.03 -17.69
CA ILE A 229 12.71 -7.77 -17.56
C ILE A 229 12.24 -6.94 -16.35
N SER A 230 10.99 -7.15 -15.93
CA SER A 230 10.34 -6.40 -14.87
C SER A 230 10.62 -6.95 -13.48
N GLN A 231 11.52 -7.92 -13.31
CA GLN A 231 11.80 -8.50 -11.99
C GLN A 231 12.89 -7.74 -11.23
N LEU A 232 12.71 -7.55 -9.94
CA LEU A 232 13.68 -6.95 -9.03
C LEU A 232 14.92 -7.83 -8.90
N VAL A 233 16.09 -7.25 -9.22
CA VAL A 233 17.38 -7.86 -8.93
C VAL A 233 17.99 -7.12 -7.74
N ASN A 234 18.44 -7.87 -6.73
CA ASN A 234 19.08 -7.27 -5.57
C ASN A 234 20.41 -6.59 -6.01
N PRO A 235 20.58 -5.27 -5.77
CA PRO A 235 21.81 -4.56 -6.13
C PRO A 235 23.02 -4.89 -5.23
N GLY A 236 22.96 -5.97 -4.45
CA GLY A 236 23.99 -6.37 -3.48
C GLY A 236 23.86 -5.66 -2.13
N MET A 237 22.64 -5.21 -1.78
CA MET A 237 22.34 -4.58 -0.49
C MET A 237 21.61 -5.56 0.43
N GLU A 238 21.98 -5.52 1.71
CA GLU A 238 21.34 -6.29 2.78
C GLU A 238 21.15 -5.41 4.02
N GLY A 239 20.12 -5.71 4.83
CA GLY A 239 19.93 -5.06 6.13
C GLY A 239 19.51 -3.58 6.06
N GLY A 240 18.60 -3.25 5.16
CA GLY A 240 18.04 -1.90 4.98
C GLY A 240 16.77 -1.63 5.79
N ASN A 241 16.36 -0.36 5.85
CA ASN A 241 15.13 0.08 6.50
C ASN A 241 13.90 0.07 5.57
N MET A 242 14.10 -0.10 4.26
CA MET A 242 13.04 -0.32 3.27
C MET A 242 13.16 -1.73 2.68
N HIS A 243 12.03 -2.40 2.53
CA HIS A 243 11.88 -3.71 1.92
C HIS A 243 10.90 -3.63 0.77
N LEU A 244 11.32 -4.14 -0.38
CA LEU A 244 10.51 -4.32 -1.58
C LEU A 244 10.22 -5.81 -1.74
N VAL A 245 8.96 -6.17 -1.96
CA VAL A 245 8.50 -7.54 -2.19
C VAL A 245 7.70 -7.54 -3.48
N GLU A 246 8.19 -8.28 -4.46
CA GLU A 246 7.57 -8.38 -5.78
C GLU A 246 7.04 -9.78 -6.04
N LYS A 247 5.83 -9.83 -6.60
CA LYS A 247 5.09 -11.05 -6.92
C LYS A 247 4.41 -10.91 -8.27
N THR A 248 4.65 -11.85 -9.18
CA THR A 248 4.01 -11.88 -10.50
C THR A 248 3.02 -13.04 -10.58
N PHE A 249 1.78 -12.74 -10.98
CA PHE A 249 0.68 -13.70 -11.08
C PHE A 249 0.13 -13.79 -12.50
N VAL A 250 -0.39 -14.96 -12.86
CA VAL A 250 -1.20 -15.20 -14.06
C VAL A 250 -2.65 -15.41 -13.65
N GLY A 251 -3.55 -14.57 -14.13
CA GLY A 251 -4.96 -14.60 -13.79
C GLY A 251 -5.25 -14.03 -12.39
N SER A 252 -6.27 -14.57 -11.72
CA SER A 252 -6.67 -14.11 -10.39
C SER A 252 -5.60 -14.39 -9.33
N PHE A 253 -5.49 -13.50 -8.36
CA PHE A 253 -4.54 -13.61 -7.27
C PHE A 253 -5.13 -13.08 -5.96
N GLU A 254 -4.68 -13.62 -4.83
CA GLU A 254 -4.96 -13.06 -3.52
C GLU A 254 -3.70 -13.07 -2.64
N ILE A 255 -3.41 -11.90 -2.08
CA ILE A 255 -2.35 -11.72 -1.08
C ILE A 255 -2.91 -11.08 0.19
N SER A 256 -2.19 -11.26 1.30
CA SER A 256 -2.49 -10.60 2.56
C SER A 256 -1.24 -10.04 3.20
N VAL A 257 -1.32 -8.77 3.59
CA VAL A 257 -0.30 -8.08 4.38
C VAL A 257 -0.81 -7.98 5.81
N ILE A 258 -0.08 -8.55 6.76
CA ILE A 258 -0.54 -8.67 8.16
C ILE A 258 0.51 -8.03 9.06
N PHE A 259 0.08 -7.13 9.93
CA PHE A 259 0.91 -6.50 10.94
C PHE A 259 0.41 -6.86 12.33
N ASN A 260 1.30 -7.40 13.16
CA ASN A 260 1.01 -7.70 14.56
C ASN A 260 2.14 -7.17 15.45
N MET A 261 1.79 -6.53 16.57
CA MET A 261 2.76 -6.32 17.65
C MET A 261 3.17 -7.67 18.24
N MET A 262 4.45 -7.87 18.55
CA MET A 262 4.98 -9.19 18.92
C MET A 262 4.39 -9.74 20.22
N ASP A 263 4.00 -8.86 21.15
CA ASP A 263 3.45 -9.19 22.47
C ASP A 263 1.90 -9.19 22.51
N THR A 264 1.25 -9.08 21.34
CA THR A 264 -0.19 -8.97 21.27
C THR A 264 -0.92 -10.25 21.73
N LYS A 265 -2.06 -10.08 22.39
CA LYS A 265 -2.96 -11.17 22.82
C LYS A 265 -4.02 -11.53 21.77
N ASP A 266 -4.20 -10.69 20.75
CA ASP A 266 -5.17 -10.85 19.66
C ASP A 266 -4.46 -10.71 18.30
N PRO A 267 -3.54 -11.63 17.95
CA PRO A 267 -2.88 -11.59 16.66
C PRO A 267 -3.89 -11.92 15.55
N ILE A 268 -3.78 -11.23 14.43
CA ILE A 268 -4.56 -11.53 13.23
C ILE A 268 -3.78 -12.52 12.38
N ARG A 269 -4.46 -13.56 11.86
CA ARG A 269 -3.92 -14.51 10.87
C ARG A 269 -4.74 -14.46 9.59
N VAL A 270 -4.25 -15.10 8.51
CA VAL A 270 -4.96 -15.16 7.22
C VAL A 270 -6.37 -15.73 7.40
N GLU A 271 -6.52 -16.78 8.20
CA GLU A 271 -7.78 -17.49 8.41
C GLU A 271 -8.82 -16.67 9.17
N ASP A 272 -8.39 -15.58 9.84
CA ASP A 272 -9.29 -14.69 10.57
C ASP A 272 -9.93 -13.60 9.70
N ILE A 273 -9.34 -13.30 8.53
CA ILE A 273 -9.64 -12.06 7.79
C ILE A 273 -11.11 -12.01 7.37
N ASP A 274 -11.67 -13.08 6.80
CA ASP A 274 -13.04 -13.10 6.31
C ASP A 274 -14.07 -12.89 7.43
N ARG A 275 -13.97 -13.70 8.49
CA ARG A 275 -14.84 -13.59 9.66
C ARG A 275 -14.77 -12.20 10.29
N ARG A 276 -13.57 -11.62 10.41
CA ARG A 276 -13.40 -10.26 10.95
C ARG A 276 -13.97 -9.21 10.00
N SER A 277 -13.79 -9.37 8.69
CA SER A 277 -14.31 -8.45 7.68
C SER A 277 -15.84 -8.41 7.68
N GLU A 278 -16.51 -9.56 7.81
CA GLU A 278 -17.96 -9.63 7.96
C GLU A 278 -18.47 -8.93 9.22
N ALA A 279 -17.77 -9.12 10.35
CA ALA A 279 -18.10 -8.43 11.60
C ALA A 279 -17.92 -6.91 11.48
N VAL A 280 -16.86 -6.45 10.80
CA VAL A 280 -16.62 -5.02 10.51
C VAL A 280 -17.74 -4.45 9.63
N SER A 281 -18.08 -5.11 8.52
CA SER A 281 -19.20 -4.71 7.65
C SER A 281 -20.50 -4.53 8.42
N LYS A 282 -20.84 -5.51 9.26
CA LYS A 282 -22.05 -5.45 10.10
C LYS A 282 -22.02 -4.25 11.05
N ALA A 283 -20.90 -4.04 11.74
CA ALA A 283 -20.76 -2.95 12.70
C ALA A 283 -20.83 -1.56 12.04
N ILE A 284 -20.27 -1.41 10.82
CA ILE A 284 -20.34 -0.16 10.05
C ILE A 284 -21.80 0.15 9.70
N ARG A 285 -22.54 -0.81 9.14
CA ARG A 285 -23.96 -0.64 8.75
C ARG A 285 -24.84 -0.30 9.95
N GLU A 286 -24.68 -1.02 11.07
CA GLU A 286 -25.42 -0.75 12.30
C GLU A 286 -25.14 0.66 12.85
N LYS A 287 -23.87 1.07 12.85
CA LYS A 287 -23.46 2.41 13.28
C LYS A 287 -24.00 3.50 12.34
N PHE A 288 -23.93 3.29 11.03
CA PHE A 288 -24.46 4.22 10.04
C PHE A 288 -25.96 4.42 10.22
N ALA A 289 -26.73 3.32 10.29
CA ALA A 289 -28.18 3.36 10.49
C ALA A 289 -28.55 4.10 11.79
N ALA A 290 -27.85 3.82 12.88
CA ALA A 290 -28.11 4.44 14.18
C ALA A 290 -27.79 5.95 14.22
N LYS A 291 -26.78 6.41 13.47
CA LYS A 291 -26.33 7.81 13.48
C LYS A 291 -27.02 8.68 12.44
N MET A 292 -27.22 8.17 11.23
CA MET A 292 -27.74 8.97 10.13
C MET A 292 -29.26 9.08 10.16
N GLN A 293 -29.96 8.05 10.68
CA GLN A 293 -31.42 8.04 10.86
C GLN A 293 -32.17 8.65 9.66
N LEU A 294 -31.78 8.21 8.45
CA LEU A 294 -32.28 8.81 7.21
C LEU A 294 -33.82 8.76 7.16
N SER A 295 -34.42 9.81 6.62
CA SER A 295 -35.87 9.89 6.39
C SER A 295 -36.24 9.26 5.05
N LYS A 296 -37.49 8.81 4.90
CA LYS A 296 -38.02 8.38 3.60
C LYS A 296 -37.93 9.55 2.58
N PRO A 297 -37.62 9.29 1.30
CA PRO A 297 -37.36 7.98 0.68
C PRO A 297 -35.90 7.50 0.79
N PHE A 298 -35.00 8.27 1.41
CA PHE A 298 -33.55 8.04 1.42
C PHE A 298 -33.08 6.92 2.37
N ASN A 299 -34.00 6.30 3.10
CA ASN A 299 -33.67 5.36 4.17
C ASN A 299 -33.65 3.89 3.75
N LYS A 300 -33.71 3.61 2.44
CA LYS A 300 -33.73 2.25 1.88
C LYS A 300 -33.05 2.19 0.52
N GLY A 301 -32.65 0.97 0.15
CA GLY A 301 -32.10 0.65 -1.17
C GLY A 301 -30.88 1.50 -1.53
N GLU A 302 -30.80 1.87 -2.81
CA GLU A 302 -29.67 2.58 -3.40
C GLU A 302 -29.32 3.90 -2.69
N TYR A 303 -30.29 4.60 -2.10
CA TYR A 303 -30.02 5.85 -1.37
C TYR A 303 -29.25 5.63 -0.06
N ALA A 304 -29.58 4.57 0.66
CA ALA A 304 -28.90 4.24 1.91
C ALA A 304 -27.48 3.73 1.62
N GLU A 305 -27.34 2.87 0.59
CA GLU A 305 -26.06 2.35 0.12
C GLU A 305 -25.15 3.49 -0.37
N PHE A 306 -25.69 4.42 -1.17
CA PHE A 306 -24.97 5.62 -1.60
C PHE A 306 -24.50 6.47 -0.41
N GLY A 307 -25.36 6.67 0.60
CA GLY A 307 -24.99 7.45 1.78
C GLY A 307 -23.87 6.80 2.60
N GLU A 308 -23.90 5.47 2.74
CA GLU A 308 -22.85 4.71 3.44
C GLU A 308 -21.53 4.73 2.66
N GLU A 309 -21.58 4.50 1.35
CA GLU A 309 -20.40 4.57 0.48
C GLU A 309 -19.81 5.98 0.45
N PHE A 310 -20.64 7.03 0.32
CA PHE A 310 -20.19 8.42 0.33
C PHE A 310 -19.43 8.78 1.62
N LEU A 311 -19.99 8.41 2.78
CA LEU A 311 -19.33 8.65 4.06
C LEU A 311 -18.05 7.81 4.20
N SER A 312 -18.06 6.58 3.71
CA SER A 312 -16.89 5.69 3.70
C SER A 312 -15.75 6.27 2.87
N GLN A 313 -16.04 6.80 1.68
CA GLN A 313 -15.05 7.48 0.85
C GLN A 313 -14.49 8.74 1.53
N LEU A 314 -15.36 9.57 2.13
CA LEU A 314 -14.93 10.77 2.87
C LEU A 314 -13.99 10.40 4.02
N MET A 315 -14.32 9.36 4.79
CA MET A 315 -13.46 8.88 5.87
C MET A 315 -12.17 8.23 5.35
N GLY A 316 -12.22 7.57 4.19
CA GLY A 316 -11.06 7.01 3.50
C GLY A 316 -10.06 8.08 3.04
N GLY A 317 -10.52 9.30 2.80
CA GLY A 317 -9.68 10.46 2.47
C GLY A 317 -8.94 11.07 3.66
N ILE A 318 -9.21 10.63 4.90
CA ILE A 318 -8.51 11.13 6.09
C ILE A 318 -7.04 10.70 6.01
N GLY A 319 -6.12 11.66 6.07
CA GLY A 319 -4.68 11.44 6.07
C GLY A 319 -3.98 11.78 7.38
N TYR A 320 -2.74 11.32 7.53
CA TYR A 320 -1.82 11.75 8.58
C TYR A 320 -0.54 12.29 7.94
N PHE A 321 -0.23 13.54 8.24
CA PHE A 321 0.87 14.29 7.66
C PHE A 321 1.81 14.76 8.77
N TYR A 322 3.12 14.57 8.55
CA TYR A 322 4.17 15.03 9.44
C TYR A 322 5.35 15.51 8.60
N GLY A 323 5.87 16.70 8.90
CA GLY A 323 6.94 17.32 8.14
C GLY A 323 7.06 18.82 8.38
N ASN A 324 7.97 19.44 7.65
CA ASN A 324 8.20 20.88 7.72
C ASN A 324 7.33 21.62 6.69
N GLN A 325 6.90 22.84 7.03
CA GLN A 325 6.26 23.75 6.10
C GLN A 325 7.27 24.79 5.61
N MET A 326 7.20 25.16 4.34
CA MET A 326 7.94 26.30 3.80
C MET A 326 7.12 27.57 4.03
N VAL A 327 7.64 28.49 4.84
CA VAL A 327 6.93 29.72 5.23
C VAL A 327 7.82 30.93 4.92
N ASP A 328 7.36 31.79 4.03
CA ASP A 328 7.99 33.09 3.82
C ASP A 328 7.48 34.09 4.86
N ARG A 329 8.37 34.51 5.76
CA ARG A 329 8.11 35.54 6.78
C ARG A 329 8.73 36.89 6.44
N LYS A 330 9.45 36.98 5.31
CA LYS A 330 10.19 38.15 4.87
C LYS A 330 9.51 38.89 3.72
N ALA A 331 8.55 38.26 3.04
CA ALA A 331 7.71 38.91 2.05
C ALA A 331 7.08 40.18 2.64
N ASN A 332 7.33 41.32 1.99
CA ASN A 332 6.64 42.56 2.33
C ASN A 332 5.23 42.49 1.71
N LEU A 333 4.23 42.19 2.54
CA LEU A 333 2.83 42.24 2.15
C LEU A 333 2.37 43.71 2.30
N ASP A 334 2.70 44.54 1.32
CA ASP A 334 2.19 45.90 1.26
C ASP A 334 0.69 45.84 0.90
N GLU A 335 -0.18 45.77 1.91
CA GLU A 335 -1.60 46.08 1.74
C GLU A 335 -1.77 47.61 1.68
N PRO A 336 -2.26 48.18 0.57
CA PRO A 336 -2.53 49.62 0.50
C PRO A 336 -3.67 49.97 1.48
N GLY A 337 -3.31 50.43 2.67
CA GLY A 337 -4.24 51.02 3.65
C GLY A 337 -4.27 50.41 5.05
N GLY A 338 -3.45 49.40 5.39
CA GLY A 338 -3.50 48.77 6.72
C GLY A 338 -2.13 48.46 7.31
N SER A 339 -1.66 49.24 8.29
CA SER A 339 -0.50 48.83 9.08
C SER A 339 -0.92 47.82 10.14
N PHE A 340 -0.66 46.54 9.95
CA PHE A 340 -0.83 45.56 11.02
C PHE A 340 0.41 45.57 11.93
N LYS A 341 0.29 46.21 13.10
CA LYS A 341 1.25 46.06 14.19
C LYS A 341 0.93 44.79 14.98
N GLY A 342 1.68 43.72 14.73
CA GLY A 342 1.64 42.50 15.53
C GLY A 342 2.91 41.66 15.37
N LYS A 343 3.50 41.18 16.47
CA LYS A 343 4.53 40.14 16.41
C LYS A 343 3.84 38.80 16.17
N ALA A 344 4.27 38.08 15.14
CA ALA A 344 3.82 36.71 14.88
C ALA A 344 4.07 35.84 16.13
N ARG A 345 3.00 35.45 16.82
CA ARG A 345 3.02 34.45 17.90
C ARG A 345 1.97 33.38 17.57
N GLY A 346 2.43 32.15 17.36
CA GLY A 346 1.59 30.95 17.25
C GLY A 346 2.12 29.93 16.25
N SER A 347 2.15 28.66 16.65
CA SER A 347 2.26 27.51 15.75
C SER A 347 0.92 27.29 15.07
N ILE A 348 0.78 27.74 13.82
CA ILE A 348 -0.48 27.67 13.10
C ILE A 348 -0.52 26.37 12.29
N GLN A 349 -1.38 25.44 12.71
CA GLN A 349 -1.83 24.33 11.87
C GLN A 349 -2.92 24.86 10.93
N PHE A 350 -2.61 24.97 9.65
CA PHE A 350 -3.63 25.02 8.61
C PHE A 350 -3.61 23.70 7.85
N VAL A 351 -4.75 22.99 7.87
CA VAL A 351 -5.05 21.91 6.94
C VAL A 351 -5.58 22.57 5.69
N GLN A 352 -4.78 22.58 4.62
CA GLN A 352 -5.25 23.02 3.31
C GLN A 352 -5.71 21.77 2.54
N LEU A 353 -7.02 21.55 2.49
CA LEU A 353 -7.64 20.71 1.49
C LEU A 353 -7.54 21.46 0.16
N ARG A 354 -6.81 20.91 -0.82
CA ARG A 354 -6.94 21.36 -2.21
C ARG A 354 -8.01 20.50 -2.88
N SER A 355 -8.96 21.21 -3.48
CA SER A 355 -10.08 20.73 -4.31
C SER A 355 -9.63 19.96 -5.53
#